data_AF-A0A816KTU8-F1
#
_entry.id   AF-A0A816KTU8-F1
#
_cell.length_a   1.000
_cell.length_b   1.000
_cell.length_c   1.000
_cell.angle_alpha   90.00
_cell.angle_beta   90.00
_cell.angle_gamma   90.00
#
_symmetry.space_group_name_H-M   'P 1'
#
loop_
_entity.id
_entity.type
_entity.pdbx_description
1 polymer ?
#
loop_
_entity_poly.entity_id
_entity_poly.type
_entity_poly.pdbx_seq_one_letter_code
_entity_poly.pdbx_strand_id
1 'polypeptide(L)'
;MSTLSIAAVAVLLLLAGGRLVLLCVLRKKKSADKGNSTGTKKKGLAAYSAVRDGHLLDEGVAYFISLPILEEATDNFSKRVGKGSFGYVYYG
;
A
#
# COMPACT_ATOMS: atom_id res chain seq x y z
N MET A 1 -28.72 25.13 35.88
CA MET A 1 -28.19 25.33 34.51
C MET A 1 -26.69 25.05 34.41
N SER A 2 -25.89 25.46 35.39
CA SER A 2 -24.43 25.27 35.42
C SER A 2 -23.96 23.81 35.47
N THR A 3 -24.61 22.93 36.24
CA THR A 3 -24.22 21.50 36.35
C THR A 3 -24.47 20.69 35.08
N LEU A 4 -25.59 20.93 34.39
CA LEU A 4 -25.90 20.33 33.09
C LEU A 4 -24.90 20.75 32.01
N SER A 5 -24.46 22.00 32.03
CA SER A 5 -23.42 22.50 31.11
C SER A 5 -22.07 21.83 31.35
N ILE A 6 -21.68 21.65 32.62
CA ILE A 6 -20.41 21.00 32.97
C ILE A 6 -20.42 19.53 32.57
N ALA A 7 -21.53 18.83 32.83
CA ALA A 7 -21.70 17.43 32.43
C ALA A 7 -21.64 17.27 30.90
N ALA A 8 -22.30 18.16 30.14
CA ALA A 8 -22.27 18.12 28.68
C ALA A 8 -20.85 18.34 28.12
N VAL A 9 -20.10 19.30 28.67
CA VAL A 9 -18.71 19.57 28.27
C VAL A 9 -17.80 18.38 28.60
N ALA A 10 -17.97 17.76 29.78
CA ALA A 10 -17.19 16.58 30.17
C ALA A 10 -17.41 15.39 29.23
N VAL A 11 -18.67 15.13 28.83
CA VAL A 11 -19.00 14.07 27.87
C VAL A 11 -18.39 14.35 26.50
N LEU A 12 -18.44 15.60 26.03
CA LEU A 12 -17.85 15.99 24.74
C LEU A 12 -16.33 15.77 24.72
N LEU A 13 -15.64 16.12 25.81
CA LEU A 13 -14.19 15.92 25.95
C LEU A 13 -13.81 14.45 25.98
N LEU A 14 -14.59 13.59 26.65
CA LEU A 14 -14.36 12.15 26.65
C LEU A 14 -14.52 11.54 25.25
N LEU A 15 -15.55 11.95 24.51
CA LEU A 15 -15.78 11.47 23.14
C LEU A 15 -14.70 11.95 22.18
N ALA A 16 -14.33 13.23 22.24
CA ALA A 16 -13.29 13.80 21.38
C ALA A 16 -11.90 13.24 21.72
N GLY A 17 -11.54 13.23 23.01
CA GLY A 17 -10.28 12.71 23.50
C GLY A 17 -10.11 11.21 23.24
N GLY A 18 -11.14 10.41 23.52
CA GLY A 18 -11.11 8.97 23.26
C GLY A 18 -10.91 8.64 21.79
N ARG A 19 -11.61 9.35 20.89
CA ARG A 19 -11.42 9.20 19.43
C ARG A 19 -10.00 9.58 18.99
N LEU A 20 -9.45 10.66 19.53
CA LEU A 20 -8.10 11.10 19.21
C LEU A 20 -7.04 10.08 19.66
N VAL A 21 -7.17 9.54 20.88
CA VAL A 21 -6.27 8.50 21.41
C VAL A 21 -6.34 7.24 20.54
N LEU A 22 -7.55 6.78 20.19
CA LEU A 22 -7.74 5.61 19.32
C LEU A 22 -7.06 5.79 17.95
N LEU A 23 -7.26 6.97 17.32
CA LEU A 23 -6.63 7.28 16.03
C LEU A 23 -5.09 7.33 16.13
N CYS A 24 -4.54 7.88 17.21
CA CYS A 24 -3.10 7.94 17.44
C CYS A 24 -2.49 6.54 17.60
N VAL A 25 -3.17 5.63 18.32
CA VAL A 25 -2.72 4.23 18.49
C VAL A 25 -2.77 3.48 17.15
N LEU A 26 -3.85 3.62 16.39
CA LEU A 26 -3.97 2.99 15.06
C LEU A 26 -2.91 3.50 14.08
N ARG A 27 -2.58 4.79 14.12
CA ARG A 27 -1.50 5.38 13.32
C ARG A 27 -0.14 4.81 13.69
N LYS A 28 0.16 4.65 14.99
CA LYS A 28 1.43 4.04 15.44
C LYS A 28 1.55 2.57 15.01
N LYS A 29 0.45 1.81 14.99
CA LYS A 29 0.46 0.41 14.55
C LYS A 29 0.79 0.25 13.05
N LYS A 30 0.51 1.26 12.22
CA LYS A 30 0.75 1.21 10.77
C LYS A 30 2.19 1.56 10.36
N SER A 31 3.01 2.15 11.24
CA SER A 31 4.37 2.59 10.92
C SER A 31 5.49 1.61 11.34
N ALA A 32 5.14 0.40 11.79
CA ALA A 32 6.09 -0.60 12.26
C ALA A 32 6.51 -1.64 11.20
N ASP A 33 6.38 -1.32 9.90
CA ASP A 33 6.96 -2.15 8.83
C ASP A 33 8.04 -1.36 8.08
N LYS A 34 9.21 -1.26 8.71
CA LYS A 34 10.44 -0.76 8.09
C LYS A 34 11.24 -1.98 7.63
N GLY A 35 10.80 -2.57 6.52
CA GLY A 35 11.54 -3.62 5.83
C GLY A 35 12.90 -3.09 5.35
N ASN A 36 13.97 -3.54 6.00
CA ASN A 36 15.31 -3.49 5.44
C ASN A 36 15.57 -4.81 4.73
N SER A 37 15.98 -4.77 3.47
CA SER A 37 16.72 -5.86 2.85
C SER A 37 17.43 -5.35 1.60
N THR A 38 18.63 -4.82 1.83
CA THR A 38 19.69 -4.82 0.82
C THR A 38 20.01 -6.26 0.43
N GLY A 39 19.68 -6.64 -0.80
CA GLY A 39 19.92 -7.97 -1.34
C GLY A 39 20.09 -7.94 -2.85
N THR A 40 21.25 -7.49 -3.31
CA THR A 40 21.71 -7.64 -4.70
C THR A 40 21.81 -9.13 -5.07
N LYS A 41 20.87 -9.65 -5.86
CA LYS A 41 21.09 -10.85 -6.69
C LYS A 41 20.44 -10.68 -8.06
N LYS A 42 21.30 -10.46 -9.07
CA LYS A 42 20.96 -10.62 -10.50
C LYS A 42 20.78 -12.10 -10.79
N LYS A 43 19.54 -12.58 -10.95
CA LYS A 43 19.20 -13.81 -11.70
C LYS A 43 17.67 -13.95 -11.77
N GLY A 44 17.10 -13.69 -12.93
CA GLY A 44 15.66 -13.84 -13.16
C GLY A 44 15.22 -13.56 -14.60
N LEU A 45 16.09 -13.73 -15.59
CA LEU A 45 15.75 -13.58 -17.02
C LEU A 45 14.91 -14.78 -17.57
N ALA A 46 14.43 -15.68 -16.71
CA ALA A 46 13.76 -16.92 -17.11
C ALA A 46 12.25 -16.97 -16.81
N ALA A 47 11.67 -15.97 -16.13
CA ALA A 47 10.28 -16.04 -15.70
C ALA A 47 9.26 -15.77 -16.82
N TYR A 48 9.65 -15.12 -17.91
CA TYR A 48 8.70 -14.74 -18.97
C TYR A 48 8.45 -15.84 -20.03
N SER A 49 9.38 -16.80 -20.19
CA SER A 49 9.18 -17.89 -21.16
C SER A 49 8.06 -18.86 -20.78
N ALA A 50 7.54 -18.80 -19.55
CA ALA A 50 6.46 -19.66 -19.07
C ALA A 50 5.05 -19.07 -19.29
N VAL A 51 4.92 -17.78 -19.66
CA VAL A 51 3.61 -17.10 -19.78
C VAL A 51 2.85 -17.48 -21.07
N ARG A 52 3.43 -18.34 -21.93
CA ARG A 52 2.74 -18.86 -23.11
C ARG A 52 1.93 -20.14 -22.86
N ASP A 53 2.16 -20.84 -21.75
CA ASP A 53 1.34 -21.99 -21.35
C ASP A 53 0.55 -21.66 -20.09
N GLY A 54 -0.72 -21.35 -20.29
CA GLY A 54 -1.66 -21.10 -19.21
C GLY A 54 -1.87 -22.35 -18.37
N HIS A 55 -1.19 -22.45 -17.23
CA HIS A 55 -1.60 -23.36 -16.17
C HIS A 55 -1.03 -22.90 -14.82
N LEU A 56 -1.94 -22.50 -13.92
CA LEU A 56 -1.74 -22.38 -12.47
C LEU A 56 -0.58 -21.49 -12.02
N LEU A 57 -0.75 -20.17 -12.09
CA LEU A 57 -0.06 -19.35 -11.11
C LEU A 57 -0.83 -19.53 -9.79
N ASP A 58 -0.17 -20.16 -8.81
CA ASP A 58 -0.65 -20.29 -7.44
C ASP A 58 -1.07 -18.89 -6.94
N GLU A 59 -2.39 -18.70 -6.84
CA GLU A 59 -3.04 -17.42 -6.63
C GLU A 59 -2.75 -16.95 -5.20
N GLY A 60 -1.62 -16.28 -5.01
CA GLY A 60 -1.16 -15.85 -3.69
C GLY A 60 0.34 -15.66 -3.53
N VAL A 61 1.17 -16.11 -4.49
CA VAL A 61 2.63 -15.94 -4.41
C VAL A 61 3.05 -14.59 -4.99
N ALA A 62 3.84 -13.82 -4.25
CA ALA A 62 4.44 -12.60 -4.77
C ALA A 62 5.57 -12.95 -5.75
N TYR A 63 5.47 -12.46 -6.98
CA TYR A 63 6.48 -12.65 -8.01
C TYR A 63 7.39 -11.43 -8.13
N PHE A 64 8.69 -11.67 -8.30
CA PHE A 64 9.65 -10.63 -8.64
C PHE A 64 9.59 -10.33 -10.14
N ILE A 65 9.23 -9.10 -10.50
CA ILE A 65 9.27 -8.59 -11.88
C ILE A 65 10.34 -7.50 -11.95
N SER A 66 11.24 -7.56 -12.92
CA SER A 66 12.30 -6.57 -13.09
C SER A 66 11.79 -5.33 -13.82
N LEU A 67 12.44 -4.18 -13.58
CA LEU A 67 12.07 -2.92 -14.22
C LEU A 67 12.10 -2.98 -15.77
N PRO A 68 13.09 -3.60 -16.44
CA PRO A 68 13.09 -3.69 -17.90
C PRO A 68 11.87 -4.43 -18.48
N ILE A 69 11.35 -5.44 -17.75
CA ILE A 69 10.14 -6.16 -18.17
C ILE A 69 8.92 -5.23 -18.08
N LEU A 70 8.83 -4.41 -17.03
CA LEU A 70 7.75 -3.42 -16.89
C LEU A 70 7.84 -2.32 -17.95
N GLU A 71 9.05 -1.87 -18.27
CA GLU A 71 9.30 -0.90 -19.34
C GLU A 71 8.85 -1.45 -20.69
N GLU A 72 9.21 -2.68 -21.02
CA GLU A 72 8.78 -3.33 -22.27
C GLU A 72 7.25 -3.52 -22.31
N ALA A 73 6.64 -4.06 -21.25
CA ALA A 73 5.20 -4.32 -21.20
C ALA A 73 4.36 -3.04 -21.30
N THR A 74 4.83 -1.94 -20.72
CA THR A 74 4.10 -0.66 -20.68
C THR A 74 4.47 0.31 -21.79
N ASP A 75 5.24 -0.14 -22.79
CA ASP A 75 5.81 0.72 -23.84
C ASP A 75 6.49 1.96 -23.24
N ASN A 76 7.48 1.71 -22.37
CA ASN A 76 8.22 2.71 -21.59
C ASN A 76 7.31 3.68 -20.82
N PHE A 77 6.24 3.15 -20.21
CA PHE A 77 5.24 3.93 -19.47
C PHE A 77 4.57 5.03 -20.30
N SER A 78 4.32 4.80 -21.60
CA SER A 78 3.77 5.80 -22.52
C SER A 78 2.28 6.11 -22.25
N LYS A 79 1.48 5.09 -21.91
CA LYS A 79 0.03 5.21 -21.79
C LYS A 79 -0.45 5.25 -20.34
N ARG A 80 -0.79 6.46 -19.87
CA ARG A 80 -1.37 6.69 -18.54
C ARG A 80 -2.86 6.35 -18.50
N VAL A 81 -3.26 5.58 -17.50
CA VAL A 81 -4.66 5.31 -17.16
C VAL A 81 -5.17 6.32 -16.16
N GLY A 82 -4.33 6.73 -15.20
CA GLY A 82 -4.72 7.69 -14.16
C GLY A 82 -3.61 8.02 -13.18
N LYS A 83 -3.95 8.84 -12.18
CA LYS A 83 -3.05 9.25 -11.09
C LYS A 83 -3.79 9.24 -9.76
N GLY A 84 -3.25 8.55 -8.77
CA GLY A 84 -3.70 8.60 -7.38
C GLY A 84 -2.69 9.32 -6.46
N SER A 85 -2.96 9.32 -5.16
CA SER A 85 -2.04 9.89 -4.16
C SER A 85 -0.69 9.18 -4.09
N PHE A 86 -0.62 7.94 -4.59
CA PHE A 86 0.56 7.08 -4.56
C PHE A 86 1.33 7.02 -5.89
N GLY A 87 0.85 7.69 -6.94
CA GLY A 87 1.55 7.72 -8.22
C GLY A 87 0.63 7.51 -9.43
N TYR A 88 1.25 7.18 -10.56
CA TYR A 88 0.60 6.95 -11.84
C TYR A 88 0.29 5.47 -12.04
N VAL A 89 -0.80 5.21 -12.77
CA VAL A 89 -1.16 3.89 -13.27
C VAL A 89 -0.98 3.90 -14.79
N TYR A 90 -0.31 2.89 -15.32
CA TYR A 90 -0.03 2.73 -16.74
C TYR A 90 -0.70 1.47 -17.28
N TYR A 91 -1.04 1.51 -18.57
CA TYR A 91 -1.46 0.33 -19.31
C TYR A 91 -0.21 -0.50 -19.65
N GLY A 92 -0.29 -1.81 -19.50
CA GLY A 92 0.78 -2.76 -19.84
C GLY A 92 0.22 -4.12 -20.21
#